data_AF-A0A0G9MSB3-F1
#
_entry.id   AF-A0A0G9MSB3-F1
#
_cell.length_a   1.000
_cell.length_b   1.000
_cell.length_c   1.000
_cell.angle_alpha   90.00
_cell.angle_beta   90.00
_cell.angle_gamma   90.00
#
_symmetry.space_group_name_H-M   'P 1'
#
loop_
_entity.id
_entity.type
_entity.pdbx_description
1 polymer ?
#
loop_
_entity_poly.entity_id
_entity_poly.type
_entity_poly.pdbx_seq_one_letter_code
_entity_poly.pdbx_strand_id
1 'polypeptide(L)' 'MHDDDLPRMRSDAAGQLAGENLESYSQDELMARVQLLEAEIARVKAHHAKAADHRTVADALFKPRDTD' A
#
# COMPACT_ATOMS: atom_id res chain seq x y z
N MET A 1 13.14 6.46 -27.85
CA MET A 1 12.07 6.62 -26.86
C MET A 1 12.56 5.95 -25.59
N HIS A 2 12.97 6.73 -24.58
CA HIS A 2 13.42 6.22 -23.29
C HIS A 2 13.05 7.23 -22.19
N ASP A 3 11.80 7.67 -22.19
CA ASP A 3 11.25 8.61 -21.19
C ASP A 3 10.46 7.89 -20.08
N ASP A 4 10.49 6.55 -20.04
CA ASP A 4 9.69 5.74 -19.10
C ASP A 4 10.38 5.51 -17.73
N ASP A 5 11.59 6.06 -17.54
CA ASP A 5 12.44 5.84 -16.36
C ASP A 5 12.39 6.98 -15.33
N LEU A 6 11.51 7.96 -15.53
CA LEU A 6 11.25 8.96 -14.49
C LEU A 6 10.42 8.33 -13.36
N PRO A 7 10.77 8.56 -12.08
CA PRO A 7 9.90 8.19 -10.98
C PRO A 7 8.54 8.84 -11.19
N ARG A 8 7.53 8.05 -11.59
CA ARG A 8 6.16 8.55 -11.66
C ARG A 8 5.84 9.08 -10.28
N MET A 9 5.48 10.37 -10.20
CA MET A 9 5.01 10.98 -8.96
C MET A 9 3.81 10.15 -8.50
N ARG A 10 4.05 9.20 -7.59
CA ARG A 10 2.97 8.42 -6.99
C ARG A 10 2.13 9.47 -6.30
N SER A 11 0.90 9.67 -6.77
CA SER A 11 -0.04 10.57 -6.13
C SER A 11 -0.03 10.27 -4.64
N ASP A 12 0.30 11.26 -3.80
CA ASP A 12 0.25 11.11 -2.35
C ASP A 12 -1.21 11.16 -1.92
N ALA A 13 -1.94 10.08 -2.21
CA ALA A 13 -3.35 9.96 -1.90
C ALA A 13 -3.58 10.07 -0.39
N ALA A 14 -2.66 9.58 0.44
CA ALA A 14 -2.74 9.73 1.89
C ALA A 14 -2.62 11.20 2.32
N GLY A 15 -1.66 11.94 1.74
CA GLY A 15 -1.53 13.38 1.96
C GLY A 15 -2.74 14.18 1.50
N GLN A 16 -3.33 13.84 0.35
CA GLN A 16 -4.57 14.47 -0.14
C GLN A 16 -5.75 14.21 0.79
N LEU A 17 -5.91 12.98 1.28
CA LEU A 17 -6.95 12.62 2.25
C LEU A 17 -6.79 13.36 3.58
N ALA A 18 -5.55 13.59 4.03
CA ALA A 18 -5.25 14.30 5.27
C ALA A 18 -5.51 15.81 5.18
N GLY A 19 -5.44 16.39 3.98
CA GLY A 19 -5.72 17.82 3.74
C GLY A 19 -7.20 18.14 3.53
N GLU A 20 -8.08 17.14 3.51
CA GLU A 20 -9.50 17.34 3.26
C GLU A 20 -10.22 17.94 4.48
N ASN A 21 -11.06 18.95 4.25
CA ASN A 21 -11.88 19.54 5.32
C ASN A 21 -13.07 18.63 5.65
N LEU A 22 -13.09 18.11 6.88
CA LEU A 22 -14.15 17.24 7.41
C LEU A 22 -15.31 17.99 8.07
N GLU A 23 -15.21 19.31 8.26
CA GLU A 23 -16.23 20.11 8.99
C GLU A 23 -17.60 20.13 8.31
N SER A 24 -17.65 19.94 6.99
CA SER A 24 -18.89 19.91 6.21
C SER A 24 -19.57 18.54 6.20
N TYR A 25 -18.93 17.50 6.75
CA TYR A 25 -19.43 16.14 6.69
C TYR A 25 -20.37 15.86 7.86
N SER A 26 -21.48 15.18 7.58
CA SER A 26 -22.32 14.56 8.60
C SER A 26 -21.61 13.37 9.27
N GLN A 27 -22.12 12.94 10.43
CA GLN A 27 -21.58 11.77 11.13
C GLN A 27 -21.65 10.49 10.28
N ASP A 28 -22.73 10.31 9.52
CA ASP A 28 -22.91 9.14 8.65
C ASP A 28 -21.90 9.15 7.49
N GLU A 29 -21.63 10.32 6.89
CA GLU A 29 -20.61 10.46 5.83
C GLU A 29 -19.20 10.19 6.37
N LEU A 30 -18.88 10.66 7.58
CA LEU A 30 -17.62 10.35 8.24
C LEU A 30 -17.47 8.84 8.46
N MET A 31 -18.55 8.17 8.91
CA MET A 31 -18.50 6.73 9.13
C MET A 31 -18.38 5.93 7.85
N ALA A 32 -19.11 6.30 6.80
CA ALA A 32 -18.97 5.69 5.49
C ALA A 32 -17.54 5.83 4.95
N ARG A 33 -16.93 7.00 5.14
CA ARG A 33 -15.52 7.25 4.78
C ARG A 33 -14.56 6.36 5.56
N VAL A 34 -14.74 6.23 6.88
CA VAL A 34 -13.92 5.35 7.72
C VAL A 34 -13.97 3.91 7.22
N GLN A 35 -15.16 3.38 6.92
CA GLN A 35 -15.31 2.01 6.42
C GLN A 35 -14.54 1.76 5.12
N LEU A 36 -14.57 2.71 4.20
CA LEU A 36 -13.81 2.63 2.95
C LEU A 36 -12.29 2.63 3.19
N LEU A 37 -11.81 3.49 4.10
CA LEU A 37 -10.39 3.57 4.43
C LEU A 37 -9.90 2.29 5.14
N GLU A 38 -10.70 1.71 6.03
CA GLU A 38 -10.37 0.44 6.69
C GLU A 38 -10.29 -0.73 5.70
N ALA A 39 -11.22 -0.79 4.74
CA ALA A 39 -11.18 -1.78 3.66
C ALA A 39 -9.91 -1.63 2.80
N GLU A 40 -9.53 -0.39 2.49
CA GLU A 40 -8.30 -0.11 1.73
C GLU A 40 -7.04 -0.49 2.53
N ILE A 41 -6.99 -0.18 3.83
CA ILE A 41 -5.90 -0.61 4.72
C ILE A 41 -5.79 -2.14 4.73
N ALA A 42 -6.91 -2.85 4.82
CA ALA A 42 -6.92 -4.31 4.77
C ALA A 42 -6.39 -4.84 3.43
N ARG A 43 -6.79 -4.22 2.30
CA ARG A 43 -6.30 -4.55 0.96
C ARG A 43 -4.78 -4.38 0.84
N VAL A 44 -4.25 -3.24 1.30
CA VAL A 44 -2.81 -2.95 1.26
C VAL A 44 -2.02 -3.92 2.14
N LYS A 45 -2.49 -4.20 3.37
CA LYS A 45 -1.87 -5.18 4.25
C LYS A 45 -1.83 -6.58 3.63
N ALA A 46 -2.93 -7.01 3.00
CA ALA A 46 -2.99 -8.31 2.33
C ALA A 46 -2.00 -8.39 1.15
N HIS A 47 -1.85 -7.33 0.37
CA HIS A 47 -0.86 -7.28 -0.71
C HIS A 47 0.57 -7.32 -0.16
N HIS A 48 0.86 -6.56 0.90
CA HIS A 48 2.18 -6.56 1.55
C HIS A 48 2.54 -7.97 2.07
N ALA A 49 1.62 -8.63 2.76
CA ALA A 49 1.84 -9.99 3.27
C ALA A 49 2.17 -10.98 2.14
N LYS A 50 1.41 -10.97 1.04
CA LYS A 50 1.68 -11.80 -0.14
C LYS A 50 3.07 -11.55 -0.73
N ALA A 51 3.48 -10.29 -0.83
CA ALA A 51 4.80 -9.93 -1.33
C ALA A 51 5.92 -10.40 -0.38
N ALA A 52 5.69 -10.35 0.94
CA ALA A 52 6.62 -10.88 1.93
C ALA A 52 6.77 -12.41 1.84
N ASP A 53 5.66 -13.15 1.69
CA ASP A 53 5.67 -14.61 1.51
C ASP A 53 6.48 -15.02 0.27
N HIS A 54 6.32 -14.29 -0.85
CA HIS A 54 7.12 -14.51 -2.05
C HIS A 54 8.62 -14.31 -1.80
N ARG A 55 8.99 -13.31 -0.97
CA ARG A 55 10.39 -13.08 -0.58
C ARG A 55 10.93 -14.24 0.25
N THR A 56 10.19 -14.70 1.25
CA THR A 56 10.60 -15.82 2.10
C THR A 56 10.76 -17.13 1.31
N VAL A 57 9.88 -17.39 0.34
CA VAL A 57 10.02 -18.53 -0.58
C VAL A 57 11.26 -18.40 -1.46
N ALA A 58 11.52 -17.20 -2.00
CA ALA A 58 12.74 -16.96 -2.78
C ALA A 58 14.01 -17.14 -1.93
N ASP A 59 14.03 -16.61 -0.71
CA ASP A 59 15.17 -16.77 0.20
C ASP A 59 15.41 -18.25 0.54
N ALA A 60 14.36 -19.06 0.70
CA ALA A 60 14.50 -20.50 0.92
C ALA A 60 15.03 -21.27 -0.31
N LEU A 61 14.67 -20.84 -1.52
CA LEU A 61 15.09 -21.47 -2.78
C LEU A 61 16.49 -21.04 -3.24
N PHE A 62 16.89 -19.81 -2.93
CA PHE A 62 18.13 -19.20 -3.42
C PHE A 62 19.17 -18.94 -2.33
N LYS A 63 18.97 -19.44 -1.10
CA LYS A 63 20.00 -19.35 -0.07
C LYS A 63 21.28 -20.03 -0.59
N PRO A 64 22.44 -19.34 -0.56
CA PRO A 64 23.72 -19.96 -0.88
C PRO A 64 23.89 -21.19 0.00
N ARG A 65 24.16 -22.35 -0.61
CA ARG A 65 24.60 -23.52 0.15
C ARG A 65 25.90 -23.13 0.82
N ASP A 66 25.98 -23.25 2.14
CA ASP A 66 27.25 -23.13 2.84
C ASP A 66 28.19 -24.19 2.24
N THR A 67 29.09 -23.74 1.39
CA THR A 67 30.21 -24.54 0.90
C THR A 67 31.25 -24.54 2.00
N ASP A 68 31.34 -25.66 2.72
CA ASP A 68 32.44 -26.04 3.61
C ASP A 68 33.72 -26.26 2.80
#